data_AF-A0A0G1V995-F1
#
_entry.id   AF-A0A0G1V995-F1
#
_cell.length_a   1.000
_cell.length_b   1.000
_cell.length_c   1.000
_cell.angle_alpha   90.00
_cell.angle_beta   90.00
_cell.angle_gamma   90.00
#
_symmetry.space_group_name_H-M   'P 1'
#
loop_
_entity.id
_entity.type
_entity.pdbx_description
1 polymer ?
#
loop_
_entity_poly.entity_id
_entity_poly.type
_entity_poly.pdbx_seq_one_letter_code
_entity_poly.pdbx_strand_id
1 'polypeptide(L)'
;MIASFLPDFSDTGAGIRSVEVFGEESSVTTWAEALDAIAEAIYSRNPDFIEMVTEDEYLSRFIRQDAGVFYNSAEILDTGYFIDTGTNTNSKRRLIAALGSTFNLAHDDIKAELTAKKTTDEEDE
;
A
#
# COMPACT_ATOMS: atom_id res chain seq x y z
N MET A 1 -4.01 -6.31 16.34
CA MET A 1 -3.62 -7.61 15.75
C MET A 1 -2.64 -7.27 14.64
N ILE A 2 -1.41 -7.81 14.70
CA ILE A 2 -0.41 -7.64 13.65
C ILE A 2 -0.70 -8.72 12.59
N ALA A 3 -0.90 -8.31 11.35
CA ALA A 3 -1.12 -9.21 10.22
C ALA A 3 0.02 -9.03 9.21
N SER A 4 0.60 -10.15 8.78
CA SER A 4 1.53 -10.22 7.65
C SER A 4 0.80 -10.01 6.32
N PHE A 5 1.45 -9.36 5.35
CA PHE A 5 0.73 -8.65 4.28
C PHE A 5 0.30 -9.48 3.06
N LEU A 6 0.72 -10.74 2.92
CA LEU A 6 0.43 -11.58 1.74
C LEU A 6 -0.21 -12.90 2.17
N PRO A 7 -1.10 -13.57 1.41
CA PRO A 7 -2.27 -13.13 0.64
C PRO A 7 -3.59 -13.15 1.46
N ASP A 8 -3.53 -13.24 2.79
CA ASP A 8 -4.70 -13.54 3.66
C ASP A 8 -5.47 -12.32 4.19
N PHE A 9 -5.35 -11.16 3.54
CA PHE A 9 -6.00 -9.92 3.99
C PHE A 9 -7.51 -9.87 3.62
N SER A 10 -8.31 -10.79 4.15
CA SER A 10 -9.77 -10.84 3.92
C SER A 10 -10.60 -9.88 4.79
N ASP A 11 -9.96 -9.12 5.69
CA ASP A 11 -10.68 -8.26 6.64
C ASP A 11 -11.07 -6.91 6.04
N THR A 12 -12.11 -6.92 5.21
CA THR A 12 -12.80 -5.76 4.65
C THR A 12 -13.34 -4.89 5.79
N GLY A 13 -12.93 -3.62 5.86
CA GLY A 13 -13.45 -2.63 6.83
C GLY A 13 -12.52 -2.29 8.02
N ALA A 14 -11.41 -3.00 8.19
CA ALA A 14 -10.42 -2.63 9.20
C ALA A 14 -9.59 -1.40 8.77
N GLY A 15 -9.51 -0.41 9.65
CA GLY A 15 -8.54 0.68 9.55
C GLY A 15 -7.12 0.20 9.86
N ILE A 16 -6.13 1.06 9.61
CA ILE A 16 -4.71 0.77 9.80
C ILE A 16 -4.11 1.78 10.78
N ARG A 17 -3.12 1.35 11.59
CA ARG A 17 -2.41 2.20 12.55
C ARG A 17 -0.90 2.27 12.36
N SER A 18 -0.31 1.22 11.80
CA SER A 18 1.12 1.19 11.48
C SER A 18 1.39 0.20 10.35
N VAL A 19 2.51 0.42 9.68
CA VAL A 19 3.14 -0.52 8.74
C VAL A 19 4.58 -0.74 9.15
N GLU A 20 5.04 -1.99 9.10
CA GLU A 20 6.45 -2.36 9.21
C GLU A 20 6.91 -2.80 7.82
N VAL A 21 7.90 -2.11 7.25
CA VAL A 21 8.44 -2.44 5.94
C VAL A 21 9.93 -2.72 6.11
N PHE A 22 10.33 -3.95 5.82
CA PHE A 22 11.68 -4.46 6.02
C PHE A 22 12.25 -4.27 7.43
N GLY A 23 11.40 -4.44 8.45
CA GLY A 23 11.76 -4.28 9.85
C GLY A 23 11.69 -2.84 10.38
N GLU A 24 11.35 -1.87 9.53
CA GLU A 24 11.19 -0.46 9.92
C GLU A 24 9.71 -0.13 10.10
N GLU A 25 9.31 0.21 11.33
CA GLU A 25 7.93 0.56 11.67
C GLU A 25 7.66 2.06 11.45
N SER A 26 6.56 2.34 10.75
CA SER A 26 6.01 3.68 10.54
C SER A 26 4.56 3.75 11.02
N SER A 27 4.24 4.77 11.82
CA SER A 27 2.85 5.05 12.20
C SER A 27 2.09 5.68 11.03
N VAL A 28 0.91 5.16 10.72
CA VAL A 28 0.03 5.65 9.64
C VAL A 28 -1.40 5.72 10.13
N THR A 29 -2.19 6.63 9.57
CA THR A 29 -3.60 6.83 9.95
C THR A 29 -4.57 6.35 8.87
N THR A 30 -4.10 6.22 7.63
CA THR A 30 -4.92 5.78 6.49
C THR A 30 -4.22 4.74 5.63
N TRP A 31 -5.01 3.98 4.87
CA TRP A 31 -4.47 3.07 3.85
C TRP A 31 -3.78 3.80 2.69
N ALA A 32 -4.08 5.09 2.47
CA ALA A 32 -3.38 5.91 1.48
C ALA A 32 -1.93 6.18 1.92
N GLU A 33 -1.74 6.63 3.16
CA GLU A 33 -0.42 6.83 3.77
C GLU A 33 0.37 5.52 3.85
N ALA A 34 -0.32 4.40 4.17
CA ALA A 34 0.30 3.09 4.20
C ALA A 34 0.84 2.66 2.82
N LEU A 35 0.04 2.84 1.76
CA LEU A 35 0.44 2.51 0.39
C LEU A 35 1.66 3.35 -0.05
N ASP A 36 1.63 4.64 0.27
CA ASP A 36 2.72 5.58 -0.02
C ASP A 36 4.02 5.16 0.68
N ALA A 37 3.99 5.02 2.01
CA ALA A 37 5.15 4.61 2.80
C ALA A 37 5.74 3.26 2.35
N ILE A 38 4.89 2.29 1.97
CA ILE A 38 5.34 1.01 1.43
C ILE A 38 6.03 1.20 0.08
N ALA A 39 5.44 1.96 -0.84
CA ALA A 39 6.03 2.22 -2.15
C ALA A 39 7.39 2.92 -2.02
N GLU A 40 7.51 3.93 -1.15
CA GLU A 40 8.76 4.65 -0.89
C GLU A 40 9.84 3.74 -0.28
N ALA A 41 9.47 2.88 0.67
CA ALA A 41 10.39 1.94 1.28
C ALA A 41 10.91 0.90 0.28
N ILE A 42 10.04 0.39 -0.61
CA ILE A 42 10.45 -0.52 -1.67
C ILE A 42 11.35 0.21 -2.68
N TYR A 43 10.96 1.41 -3.13
CA TYR A 43 11.79 2.23 -4.02
C TYR A 43 13.19 2.45 -3.46
N SER A 44 13.28 2.82 -2.19
CA SER A 44 14.56 3.11 -1.51
C SER A 44 15.55 1.94 -1.52
N ARG A 45 15.06 0.71 -1.67
CA ARG A 45 15.88 -0.51 -1.66
C ARG A 45 16.06 -1.16 -3.04
N ASN A 46 15.32 -0.70 -4.05
CA ASN A 46 15.30 -1.30 -5.39
C ASN A 46 15.61 -0.22 -6.44
N PRO A 47 16.86 -0.12 -6.92
CA PRO A 47 17.27 0.89 -7.90
C PRO A 47 16.51 0.81 -9.24
N ASP A 48 16.00 -0.38 -9.57
CA ASP A 48 15.21 -0.71 -10.76
C ASP A 48 13.71 -0.51 -10.55
N PHE A 49 13.26 0.04 -9.41
CA PHE A 49 11.84 0.16 -9.07
C PHE A 49 11.00 0.77 -10.18
N ILE A 50 11.42 1.93 -10.71
CA ILE A 50 10.68 2.65 -11.73
C ILE A 50 10.59 1.85 -13.04
N GLU A 51 11.68 1.19 -13.43
CA GLU A 51 11.70 0.31 -14.60
C GLU A 51 10.69 -0.83 -14.42
N MET A 52 10.80 -1.57 -13.30
CA MET A 52 9.93 -2.71 -13.04
C MET A 52 8.43 -2.34 -12.97
N VAL A 53 8.06 -1.24 -12.29
CA VAL A 53 6.65 -0.84 -12.20
C VAL A 53 6.09 -0.29 -13.51
N THR A 54 6.94 0.26 -14.38
CA THR A 54 6.49 0.77 -15.69
C THR A 54 6.39 -0.33 -16.75
N GLU A 55 7.19 -1.40 -16.62
CA GLU A 55 7.10 -2.59 -17.47
C GLU A 55 5.95 -3.54 -17.07
N ASP A 56 5.52 -3.51 -15.81
CA ASP A 56 4.37 -4.30 -15.35
C ASP A 56 3.02 -3.71 -15.84
N GLU A 57 2.21 -4.55 -16.50
CA GLU A 57 0.94 -4.14 -17.13
C GLU A 57 -0.08 -3.59 -16.12
N TYR A 58 -0.03 -4.08 -14.87
CA TYR A 58 -0.95 -3.68 -13.82
C TYR A 58 -0.44 -2.44 -13.09
N LEU A 59 0.79 -2.46 -12.58
CA LEU A 59 1.39 -1.38 -11.79
C LEU A 59 1.54 -0.09 -12.59
N SER A 60 1.87 -0.17 -13.89
CA SER A 60 1.97 1.00 -14.77
C SER A 60 0.65 1.78 -14.96
N ARG A 61 -0.49 1.21 -14.50
CA ARG A 61 -1.79 1.92 -14.47
C ARG A 61 -1.97 2.75 -13.21
N PHE A 62 -1.28 2.41 -12.13
CA PHE A 62 -1.40 3.04 -10.82
C PHE A 62 -0.16 3.84 -10.41
N ILE A 63 0.97 3.69 -11.12
CA ILE A 63 2.20 4.44 -10.87
C ILE A 63 2.62 5.13 -12.17
N ARG A 64 2.59 6.47 -12.19
CA ARG A 64 2.79 7.29 -13.40
C ARG A 64 3.42 8.64 -13.09
N GLN A 65 4.06 9.26 -14.08
CA GLN A 65 4.61 10.61 -13.95
C GLN A 65 3.54 11.72 -13.97
N ASP A 66 2.37 11.44 -14.53
CA ASP A 66 1.27 12.40 -14.58
C ASP A 66 0.32 12.18 -13.40
N ALA A 67 0.46 12.99 -12.34
CA ALA A 67 -0.41 12.96 -11.17
C ALA A 67 -1.88 13.29 -11.51
N GLY A 68 -2.12 14.05 -12.59
CA GLY A 68 -3.44 14.58 -12.95
C GLY A 68 -4.43 13.52 -13.43
N VAL A 69 -3.95 12.31 -13.73
CA VAL A 69 -4.82 11.17 -14.10
C VAL A 69 -5.47 10.50 -12.89
N PHE A 70 -4.99 10.78 -11.68
CA PHE A 70 -5.47 10.18 -10.44
C PHE A 70 -6.40 11.13 -9.69
N TYR A 71 -7.42 10.58 -9.01
CA TYR A 71 -8.29 11.38 -8.15
C TYR A 71 -7.54 11.92 -6.92
N ASN A 72 -6.66 11.08 -6.35
CA ASN A 72 -5.70 11.46 -5.34
C ASN A 72 -4.42 10.65 -5.56
N SER A 73 -3.27 11.24 -5.28
CA SER A 73 -1.99 10.58 -5.46
C SER A 73 -0.99 11.04 -4.42
N ALA A 74 0.10 10.29 -4.29
CA ALA A 74 1.28 10.68 -3.53
C ALA A 74 2.51 10.55 -4.44
N GLU A 75 3.45 11.47 -4.32
CA GLU A 75 4.72 11.42 -5.04
C GLU A 75 5.68 10.50 -4.30
N ILE A 76 6.32 9.58 -5.01
CA ILE A 76 7.30 8.66 -4.42
C ILE A 76 8.63 9.41 -4.32
N LEU A 77 9.06 9.80 -3.11
CA LEU A 77 10.39 10.37 -2.80
C LEU A 77 10.97 11.35 -3.86
N ASP A 78 10.17 12.33 -4.30
CA ASP A 78 10.57 13.34 -5.31
C ASP A 78 11.06 12.77 -6.66
N THR A 79 10.68 11.54 -7.00
CA THR A 79 11.09 10.87 -8.24
C THR A 79 10.40 11.45 -9.48
N GLY A 80 9.38 12.30 -9.31
CA GLY A 80 8.45 12.70 -10.36
C GLY A 80 7.48 11.59 -10.78
N TYR A 81 7.43 10.47 -10.06
CA TYR A 81 6.43 9.42 -10.21
C TYR A 81 5.45 9.43 -9.03
N PHE A 82 4.18 9.23 -9.37
CA PHE A 82 3.06 9.32 -8.44
C PHE A 82 2.32 7.98 -8.38
N ILE A 83 1.92 7.59 -7.18
CA ILE A 83 1.09 6.40 -6.93
C ILE A 83 -0.37 6.79 -6.67
N ASP A 84 -1.32 6.05 -7.25
CA ASP A 84 -2.75 6.28 -7.07
C ASP A 84 -3.23 5.87 -5.66
N THR A 85 -3.37 6.87 -4.79
CA THR A 85 -3.90 6.71 -3.44
C THR A 85 -5.41 7.01 -3.36
N GLY A 86 -6.04 7.41 -4.47
CA GLY A 86 -7.46 7.73 -4.57
C GLY A 86 -8.39 6.52 -4.68
N THR A 87 -7.84 5.31 -4.76
CA THR A 87 -8.61 4.07 -4.91
C THR A 87 -9.28 3.61 -3.60
N ASN A 88 -10.21 2.66 -3.65
CA ASN A 88 -10.77 2.08 -2.41
C ASN A 88 -9.74 1.19 -1.67
N THR A 89 -9.97 0.89 -0.39
CA THR A 89 -9.06 0.10 0.45
C THR A 89 -8.65 -1.25 -0.16
N ASN A 90 -9.57 -1.95 -0.83
CA ASN A 90 -9.26 -3.24 -1.45
C ASN A 90 -8.32 -3.08 -2.65
N SER A 91 -8.53 -2.05 -3.47
CA SER A 91 -7.63 -1.71 -4.58
C SER A 91 -6.24 -1.35 -4.06
N LYS A 92 -6.12 -0.54 -3.00
CA LYS A 92 -4.82 -0.23 -2.37
C LYS A 92 -4.10 -1.48 -1.88
N ARG A 93 -4.80 -2.40 -1.20
CA ARG A 93 -4.22 -3.67 -0.74
C ARG A 93 -3.75 -4.54 -1.90
N ARG A 94 -4.52 -4.61 -3.00
CA ARG A 94 -4.11 -5.32 -4.22
C ARG A 94 -2.87 -4.69 -4.84
N LEU A 95 -2.78 -3.37 -4.84
CA LEU A 95 -1.61 -2.65 -5.32
C LEU A 95 -0.36 -2.97 -4.47
N ILE A 96 -0.49 -3.01 -3.15
CA ILE A 96 0.59 -3.42 -2.25
C ILE A 96 0.99 -4.88 -2.51
N ALA A 97 0.03 -5.78 -2.68
CA ALA A 97 0.33 -7.18 -2.99
C ALA A 97 1.04 -7.34 -4.35
N ALA A 98 0.64 -6.55 -5.36
CA ALA A 98 1.29 -6.54 -6.67
C ALA A 98 2.73 -6.00 -6.58
N LEU A 99 2.97 -4.94 -5.79
CA LEU A 99 4.32 -4.46 -5.48
C LEU A 99 5.13 -5.57 -4.80
N GLY A 100 4.57 -6.21 -3.77
CA GLY A 100 5.22 -7.32 -3.07
C GLY A 100 5.62 -8.47 -4.01
N SER A 101 4.73 -8.84 -4.92
CA SER A 101 5.02 -9.88 -5.91
C SER A 101 6.07 -9.45 -6.94
N THR A 102 6.03 -8.20 -7.42
CA THR A 102 6.94 -7.69 -8.46
C THR A 102 8.38 -7.62 -7.96
N PHE A 103 8.55 -7.19 -6.70
CA PHE A 103 9.86 -7.07 -6.05
C PHE A 103 10.25 -8.33 -5.25
N ASN A 104 9.52 -9.44 -5.43
CA ASN A 104 9.77 -10.72 -4.78
C ASN A 104 9.98 -10.61 -3.26
N LEU A 105 9.12 -9.81 -2.61
CA LEU A 105 9.17 -9.58 -1.18
C LEU A 105 8.75 -10.84 -0.42
N ALA A 106 9.47 -11.13 0.67
CA ALA A 106 9.08 -12.18 1.59
C ALA A 106 7.79 -11.78 2.31
N HIS A 107 7.06 -12.79 2.76
CA HIS A 107 5.80 -12.62 3.49
C HIS A 107 5.92 -11.71 4.73
N ASP A 108 7.09 -11.70 5.37
CA ASP A 108 7.35 -10.94 6.59
C ASP A 108 8.05 -9.58 6.31
N ASP A 109 8.34 -9.26 5.05
CA ASP A 109 8.96 -7.98 4.67
C ASP A 109 7.97 -6.81 4.78
N ILE A 110 6.67 -7.09 4.76
CA ILE A 110 5.64 -6.09 5.01
C ILE A 110 4.70 -6.65 6.08
N LYS A 111 4.44 -5.86 7.12
CA LYS A 111 3.42 -6.15 8.14
C LYS A 111 2.57 -4.92 8.34
N ALA A 112 1.28 -5.13 8.60
CA ALA A 112 0.37 -4.07 8.99
C ALA A 112 -0.18 -4.35 10.37
N GLU A 113 -0.36 -3.28 11.12
CA GLU A 113 -1.18 -3.33 12.30
C GLU A 113 -2.52 -2.66 12.07
N LEU A 114 -3.58 -3.44 12.30
CA LEU A 114 -4.94 -3.00 12.07
C LEU A 114 -5.57 -2.41 13.34
N THR A 115 -6.35 -1.35 13.15
CA THR A 115 -7.29 -0.90 14.17
C THR A 115 -8.46 -1.87 14.21
N ALA A 116 -9.05 -2.07 15.40
CA ALA A 116 -10.28 -2.85 15.54
C ALA A 116 -11.34 -2.35 14.55
N LYS A 117 -12.05 -3.28 13.88
CA LYS A 117 -13.25 -2.91 13.12
C LYS A 117 -14.18 -2.19 14.08
N LYS A 118 -14.70 -1.02 13.68
CA LYS A 118 -15.96 -0.57 14.27
C LYS A 118 -16.99 -1.61 13.86
N THR A 119 -17.35 -2.51 14.77
CA THR A 119 -18.65 -3.15 14.70
C THR A 119 -19.65 -2.00 14.87
N THR A 120 -20.29 -1.59 13.78
CA THR A 120 -21.61 -0.99 13.91
C THR A 120 -22.51 -2.15 14.31
N ASP A 121 -22.49 -2.49 15.59
CA ASP A 121 -23.62 -3.15 16.23
C ASP A 121 -24.70 -2.06 16.33
N GLU A 122 -25.39 -1.80 15.22
CA GLU A 122 -26.76 -1.27 15.27
C GLU A 122 -27.67 -2.48 15.42
N GLU A 123 -27.67 -3.05 16.63
CA GLU A 123 -28.84 -3.74 17.16
C GLU A 123 -29.42 -2.85 18.26
N ASP A 124 -30.73 -2.66 18.17
CA ASP A 124 -31.67 -2.14 19.17
C ASP A 124 -31.83 -0.61 19.33
N GLU A 125 -32.79 -0.04 18.59
CA GLU A 125 -34.10 0.41 19.12
C GLU A 125 -35.18 0.51 18.03
#